data_AF-A0A9E0LGY1-F1
#
_entry.id   AF-A0A9E0LGY1-F1
#
_cell.length_a   1.000
_cell.length_b   1.000
_cell.length_c   1.000
_cell.angle_alpha   90.00
_cell.angle_beta   90.00
_cell.angle_gamma   90.00
#
_symmetry.space_group_name_H-M   'P 1'
#
loop_
_entity.id
_entity.type
_entity.pdbx_description
1 polymer ?
#
loop_
_entity_poly.entity_id
_entity_poly.type
_entity_poly.pdbx_seq_one_letter_code
_entity_poly.pdbx_strand_id
1 'polypeptide(L)'
;MPAKFQPKLQQNSDMMMKVMSAASYLTYGIAGLIYVIANGRYSKNMFFRFHFVQAILLSIFNTFIAWTGSALGNTLGGILGLFGPAAAGASGVIGTGLVFVMQGVQLIYLLAVIAGVVQSMRGKYLEIPGVSKLVRSNTR
;
A
#
# COMPACT_ATOMS: atom_id res chain seq x y z
N MET A 1 -18.73 23.29 4.74
CA MET A 1 -17.27 23.13 4.81
C MET A 1 -16.96 21.80 5.50
N PRO A 2 -16.30 20.82 4.86
CA PRO A 2 -15.97 19.58 5.56
C PRO A 2 -14.87 19.88 6.59
N ALA A 3 -15.07 19.41 7.82
CA ALA A 3 -14.15 19.60 8.93
C ALA A 3 -12.75 19.11 8.53
N LYS A 4 -11.79 20.04 8.45
CA LYS A 4 -10.35 19.70 8.38
C LYS A 4 -10.05 18.88 9.63
N PHE A 5 -9.76 17.60 9.44
CA PHE A 5 -9.28 16.73 10.50
C PHE A 5 -7.92 17.29 10.95
N GLN A 6 -7.93 18.08 12.02
CA GLN A 6 -6.72 18.47 12.72
C GLN A 6 -6.52 17.47 13.85
N PRO A 7 -5.67 16.43 13.69
CA PRO A 7 -5.25 15.66 14.84
C PRO A 7 -4.46 16.61 15.75
N LYS A 8 -5.01 16.85 16.94
CA LYS A 8 -4.34 17.58 18.02
C LYS A 8 -2.90 17.07 18.16
N LEU A 9 -2.00 18.04 18.36
CA LEU A 9 -0.57 17.92 18.60
C LEU A 9 -0.16 16.61 19.26
N GLN A 10 0.87 15.97 18.67
CA GLN A 10 1.81 15.05 19.33
C GLN A 10 1.16 14.17 20.42
N GLN A 11 0.32 13.21 20.01
CA GLN A 11 -0.06 12.13 20.91
C GLN A 11 1.16 11.21 21.04
N ASN A 12 1.93 11.37 22.13
CA ASN A 12 3.06 10.54 22.57
C ASN A 12 3.20 9.23 21.78
N SER A 13 3.85 9.30 20.61
CA SER A 13 4.23 8.09 19.90
C SER A 13 5.59 7.73 20.45
N ASP A 14 5.62 6.86 21.45
CA ASP A 14 6.86 6.24 21.92
C ASP A 14 7.69 5.80 20.71
N MET A 15 9.01 5.91 20.80
CA MET A 15 9.92 5.55 19.72
C MET A 15 9.60 4.16 19.15
N MET A 16 9.22 3.22 20.04
CA MET A 16 8.75 1.88 19.67
C MET A 16 7.54 1.89 18.73
N MET A 17 6.56 2.77 18.95
CA MET A 17 5.36 2.87 18.10
C MET A 17 5.67 3.43 16.72
N LYS A 18 6.61 4.37 16.63
CA LYS A 18 7.11 4.90 15.36
C LYS A 18 7.83 3.82 14.55
N VAL A 19 8.75 3.10 15.20
CA VAL A 19 9.53 2.02 14.58
C VAL A 19 8.62 0.89 14.12
N MET A 20 7.67 0.45 14.95
CA MET A 20 6.72 -0.61 14.57
C MET A 20 5.77 -0.18 13.45
N SER A 21 5.36 1.09 13.43
CA SER A 21 4.57 1.65 12.33
C SER A 21 5.36 1.69 11.02
N ALA A 22 6.63 2.12 11.06
CA ALA A 22 7.53 2.07 9.91
C ALA A 22 7.79 0.65 9.41
N ALA A 23 8.07 -0.28 10.33
CA ALA A 23 8.28 -1.69 10.02
C ALA A 23 7.04 -2.33 9.38
N SER A 24 5.84 -1.90 9.75
CA SER A 24 4.59 -2.35 9.13
C SER A 24 4.54 -2.01 7.64
N TYR A 25 4.97 -0.82 7.21
CA TYR A 25 5.02 -0.47 5.79
C TYR A 25 6.06 -1.29 5.02
N LEU A 26 7.21 -1.55 5.62
CA LEU A 26 8.30 -2.32 4.98
C LEU A 26 7.96 -3.81 4.83
N THR A 27 7.15 -4.35 5.73
CA THR A 27 6.82 -5.79 5.79
C THR A 27 5.39 -6.09 5.36
N TYR A 28 4.75 -5.17 4.64
CA TYR A 28 3.37 -5.33 4.15
C TYR A 28 2.35 -5.61 5.29
N GLY A 29 2.65 -5.15 6.50
CA GLY A 29 1.83 -5.32 7.71
C GLY A 29 2.28 -6.46 8.64
N ILE A 30 3.18 -7.35 8.21
CA ILE A 30 3.55 -8.54 9.01
C ILE A 30 4.19 -8.16 10.35
N ALA A 31 5.12 -7.20 10.36
CA ALA A 31 5.76 -6.75 11.60
C ALA A 31 4.74 -6.15 12.59
N GLY A 32 3.74 -5.41 12.08
CA GLY A 32 2.66 -4.89 12.90
C GLY A 32 1.76 -5.99 13.45
N LEU A 33 1.52 -7.05 12.69
CA LEU A 33 0.73 -8.20 13.13
C LEU A 33 1.45 -8.98 14.23
N ILE A 34 2.75 -9.25 14.07
CA ILE A 34 3.59 -9.86 15.12
C ILE A 34 3.57 -8.99 16.39
N TYR A 35 3.69 -7.67 16.24
CA TYR A 35 3.65 -6.75 17.37
C TYR A 35 2.31 -6.77 18.12
N VAL A 36 1.18 -6.85 17.40
CA VAL A 36 -0.15 -6.95 18.02
C VAL A 36 -0.30 -8.26 18.80
N ILE A 37 0.14 -9.38 18.23
CA ILE A 37 0.08 -10.70 18.88
C ILE A 37 0.96 -10.73 20.13
N ALA A 38 2.19 -10.23 20.03
CA ALA A 38 3.16 -10.27 21.13
C ALA A 38 2.80 -9.33 22.29
N ASN A 39 2.30 -8.13 22.01
CA ASN A 39 2.14 -7.10 23.03
C ASN A 39 0.70 -6.87 23.52
N GLY A 40 -0.34 -7.42 22.86
CA GLY A 40 -1.75 -7.49 23.29
C GLY A 40 -2.49 -6.15 23.58
N ARG A 41 -1.90 -5.26 24.39
CA ARG A 41 -2.42 -3.99 24.91
C ARG A 41 -1.97 -2.73 24.16
N TYR A 42 -0.80 -2.71 23.51
CA TYR A 42 -0.34 -1.54 22.73
C TYR A 42 -1.09 -1.37 21.39
N SER A 43 -1.93 -2.34 21.04
CA SER A 43 -2.96 -2.24 19.99
C SER A 43 -3.93 -1.07 20.19
N LYS A 44 -4.02 -0.47 21.39
CA LYS A 44 -4.94 0.64 21.67
C LYS A 44 -4.48 2.00 21.15
N ASN A 45 -3.21 2.18 20.79
CA ASN A 45 -2.74 3.46 20.29
C ASN A 45 -3.23 3.68 18.86
N MET A 46 -4.08 4.69 18.68
CA MET A 46 -4.65 5.09 17.39
C MET A 46 -3.59 5.34 16.31
N PHE A 47 -2.42 5.86 16.70
CA PHE A 47 -1.33 6.13 15.75
C PHE A 47 -0.82 4.85 15.09
N PHE A 48 -0.49 3.84 15.90
CA PHE A 48 -0.01 2.56 15.41
C PHE A 48 -1.10 1.85 14.58
N ARG A 49 -2.35 1.80 15.07
CA ARG A 49 -3.48 1.19 14.35
C ARG A 49 -3.67 1.80 12.97
N PHE A 50 -3.57 3.12 12.86
CA PHE A 50 -3.72 3.83 11.59
C PHE A 50 -2.66 3.39 10.58
N HIS A 51 -1.37 3.46 10.95
CA HIS A 51 -0.28 3.08 10.05
C HIS A 51 -0.27 1.59 9.74
N PHE A 52 -0.62 0.75 10.70
CA PHE A 52 -0.76 -0.70 10.51
C PHE A 52 -1.85 -1.05 9.49
N VAL A 53 -3.08 -0.54 9.68
CA VAL A 53 -4.19 -0.79 8.75
C VAL A 53 -3.90 -0.18 7.39
N GLN A 54 -3.26 0.99 7.34
CA GLN A 54 -2.84 1.60 6.07
C GLN A 54 -1.81 0.76 5.33
N ALA A 55 -0.82 0.20 6.02
CA ALA A 55 0.17 -0.70 5.41
C ALA A 55 -0.47 -1.98 4.87
N ILE A 56 -1.45 -2.55 5.58
CA ILE A 56 -2.22 -3.71 5.11
C ILE A 56 -3.06 -3.36 3.87
N LEU A 57 -3.76 -2.22 3.89
CA LEU A 57 -4.58 -1.82 2.74
C LEU A 57 -3.71 -1.58 1.50
N LEU A 58 -2.56 -0.92 1.67
CA LEU A 58 -1.60 -0.72 0.60
C LEU A 58 -1.06 -2.06 0.06
N SER A 59 -0.76 -3.02 0.94
CA SER A 59 -0.29 -4.34 0.50
C SER A 59 -1.35 -5.14 -0.26
N ILE A 60 -2.60 -5.10 0.21
CA ILE A 60 -3.73 -5.71 -0.50
C ILE A 60 -3.92 -5.07 -1.88
N PHE A 61 -3.90 -3.73 -1.97
CA PHE A 61 -4.01 -3.05 -3.26
C PHE A 61 -2.86 -3.41 -4.21
N ASN A 62 -1.63 -3.48 -3.71
CA ASN A 62 -0.48 -3.87 -4.51
C ASN A 62 -0.63 -5.30 -5.07
N THR A 63 -1.02 -6.26 -4.22
CA THR A 63 -1.27 -7.65 -4.65
C THR A 63 -2.40 -7.73 -5.67
N PHE A 64 -3.51 -7.00 -5.45
CA PHE A 64 -4.64 -6.98 -6.37
C PHE A 64 -4.27 -6.42 -7.74
N ILE A 65 -3.46 -5.34 -7.77
CA ILE A 65 -2.95 -4.77 -9.01
C ILE A 65 -2.00 -5.73 -9.71
N ALA A 66 -1.06 -6.34 -8.98
CA ALA A 66 -0.12 -7.32 -9.54
C ALA A 66 -0.85 -8.53 -10.17
N TRP A 67 -1.86 -9.07 -9.47
CA TRP A 67 -2.68 -10.18 -9.99
C TRP A 67 -3.49 -9.76 -11.20
N THR A 68 -4.13 -8.59 -11.15
CA THR A 68 -4.91 -8.07 -12.27
C THR A 68 -4.03 -7.82 -13.50
N GLY A 69 -2.85 -7.22 -13.31
CA GLY A 69 -1.89 -7.00 -14.39
C GLY A 69 -1.38 -8.29 -15.00
N SER A 70 -1.07 -9.30 -14.18
CA SER A 70 -0.67 -10.63 -14.65
C SER A 70 -1.80 -11.33 -15.42
N ALA A 71 -3.02 -11.32 -14.88
CA ALA A 71 -4.19 -11.89 -15.54
C ALA A 71 -4.46 -11.22 -16.89
N LEU A 72 -4.45 -9.89 -16.93
CA LEU A 72 -4.66 -9.12 -18.16
C LEU A 72 -3.56 -9.41 -19.19
N GLY A 73 -2.30 -9.49 -18.78
CA GLY A 73 -1.19 -9.85 -19.64
C GLY A 73 -1.33 -11.25 -20.23
N ASN A 74 -1.72 -12.23 -19.41
CA ASN A 74 -1.95 -13.61 -19.85
C ASN A 74 -3.14 -13.72 -20.80
N THR A 75 -4.26 -13.02 -20.52
CA THR A 75 -5.44 -13.02 -21.39
C THR A 75 -5.14 -12.35 -22.72
N LEU A 76 -4.51 -11.17 -22.72
CA LEU A 76 -4.14 -10.47 -23.96
C LEU A 76 -3.10 -11.26 -24.76
N GLY A 77 -2.09 -11.83 -24.09
CA GLY A 77 -1.11 -12.71 -24.73
C GLY A 77 -1.74 -13.95 -25.34
N GLY A 78 -2.67 -14.59 -24.62
CA GLY A 78 -3.41 -15.76 -25.10
C GLY A 78 -4.28 -15.45 -26.32
N ILE A 79 -5.02 -14.34 -26.31
CA ILE A 79 -5.83 -13.89 -27.45
C ILE A 79 -4.95 -13.61 -28.66
N LEU A 80 -3.84 -12.89 -28.50
CA LEU A 80 -2.93 -12.56 -29.60
C LEU A 80 -2.22 -13.81 -30.14
N GLY A 81 -1.96 -14.80 -29.30
CA GLY A 81 -1.43 -16.11 -29.71
C GLY A 81 -2.33 -16.85 -30.70
N LEU A 82 -3.65 -16.61 -30.68
CA LEU A 82 -4.60 -17.21 -31.62
C LEU A 82 -4.46 -16.66 -33.06
N PHE A 83 -3.88 -15.47 -33.22
CA PHE A 83 -3.67 -14.82 -34.52
C PHE A 83 -2.31 -15.16 -35.16
N GLY A 84 -1.52 -16.01 -34.51
CA GLY A 84 -0.26 -16.52 -35.04
C GLY A 84 0.82 -15.46 -35.25
N PRO A 85 1.83 -15.73 -36.12
CA PRO A 85 3.01 -14.89 -36.29
C PRO A 85 2.71 -13.46 -36.78
N ALA A 86 1.58 -13.24 -37.45
CA ALA A 86 1.16 -11.93 -37.94
C ALA A 86 0.89 -10.93 -36.79
N ALA A 87 0.52 -11.43 -35.60
CA ALA A 87 0.29 -10.61 -34.41
C ALA A 87 1.53 -10.46 -33.51
N ALA A 88 2.67 -11.07 -33.85
CA ALA A 88 3.88 -11.07 -33.02
C ALA A 88 4.45 -9.66 -32.77
N GLY A 89 4.33 -8.76 -33.75
CA GLY A 89 4.72 -7.36 -33.57
C GLY A 89 3.80 -6.60 -32.60
N ALA A 90 2.49 -6.85 -32.66
CA ALA A 90 1.51 -6.23 -31.78
C ALA A 90 1.58 -6.78 -30.34
N SER A 91 1.83 -8.08 -30.17
CA SER A 91 2.00 -8.70 -28.85
C SER A 91 3.24 -8.21 -28.12
N GLY A 92 4.34 -7.95 -28.84
CA GLY A 92 5.53 -7.31 -28.29
C GLY A 92 5.24 -5.91 -27.73
N VAL A 93 4.57 -5.05 -28.51
CA VAL A 93 4.24 -3.68 -28.08
C VAL A 93 3.26 -3.65 -26.91
N ILE A 94 2.23 -4.51 -26.94
CA ILE A 94 1.25 -4.63 -25.84
C ILE A 94 1.91 -5.17 -24.56
N GLY A 95 2.77 -6.18 -24.69
CA GLY A 95 3.51 -6.74 -23.56
C GLY A 95 4.45 -5.72 -22.92
N THR A 96 5.25 -5.02 -23.72
CA THR A 96 6.15 -3.96 -23.21
C THR A 96 5.37 -2.80 -22.60
N GLY A 97 4.26 -2.38 -23.23
CA GLY A 97 3.39 -1.33 -22.69
C GLY A 97 2.79 -1.70 -21.33
N LEU A 98 2.30 -2.93 -21.19
CA LEU A 98 1.78 -3.43 -19.91
C LEU A 98 2.87 -3.46 -18.82
N VAL A 99 4.08 -3.93 -19.15
CA VAL A 99 5.22 -3.93 -18.22
C VAL A 99 5.56 -2.51 -17.77
N PHE A 100 5.60 -1.53 -18.68
CA PHE A 100 5.85 -0.13 -18.34
C PHE A 100 4.79 0.44 -17.39
N VAL A 101 3.50 0.17 -17.66
CA VAL A 101 2.41 0.60 -16.78
C VAL A 101 2.55 -0.03 -15.39
N MET A 102 2.82 -1.34 -15.32
CA MET A 102 2.99 -2.04 -14.05
C MET A 102 4.20 -1.52 -13.26
N GLN A 103 5.31 -1.22 -13.93
CA GLN A 103 6.48 -0.59 -13.31
C GLN A 103 6.15 0.81 -12.77
N GLY A 104 5.40 1.62 -13.52
CA GLY A 104 4.95 2.93 -13.07
C GLY A 104 4.09 2.84 -11.80
N VAL A 105 3.15 1.90 -11.76
CA VAL A 105 2.32 1.67 -10.57
C VAL A 105 3.16 1.19 -9.38
N GLN A 106 4.11 0.29 -9.61
CA GLN A 106 5.03 -0.18 -8.56
C GLN A 106 5.88 0.95 -7.98
N LEU A 107 6.29 1.92 -8.80
CA LEU A 107 7.04 3.08 -8.37
C LEU A 107 6.18 4.03 -7.51
N ILE A 108 4.92 4.25 -7.90
CA ILE A 108 3.96 5.02 -7.09
C ILE A 108 3.72 4.34 -5.74
N TYR A 109 3.58 3.01 -5.74
CA TYR A 109 3.45 2.22 -4.51
C TYR A 109 4.67 2.41 -3.60
N LEU A 110 5.89 2.30 -4.15
CA LEU A 110 7.13 2.51 -3.40
C LEU A 110 7.18 3.90 -2.76
N LEU A 111 6.80 4.94 -3.50
CA LEU A 111 6.73 6.30 -2.97
C LEU A 111 5.73 6.41 -1.81
N ALA A 112 4.57 5.75 -1.91
CA ALA A 112 3.58 5.72 -0.83
C ALA A 112 4.11 5.00 0.43
N VAL A 113 4.85 3.90 0.26
CA VAL A 113 5.52 3.18 1.34
C VAL A 113 6.58 4.04 2.01
N ILE A 114 7.46 4.68 1.24
CA ILE A 114 8.50 5.58 1.77
C ILE A 114 7.87 6.76 2.50
N ALA A 115 6.83 7.39 1.92
CA ALA A 115 6.09 8.45 2.59
C ALA A 115 5.46 7.96 3.90
N GLY A 116 4.97 6.71 3.95
CA GLY A 116 4.43 6.05 5.14
C GLY A 116 5.46 5.91 6.24
N VAL A 117 6.65 5.43 5.89
CA VAL A 117 7.81 5.30 6.79
C VAL A 117 8.27 6.65 7.30
N VAL A 118 8.45 7.65 6.43
CA VAL A 118 8.92 8.98 6.84
C VAL A 118 7.92 9.66 7.77
N GLN A 119 6.62 9.61 7.44
CA GLN A 119 5.60 10.24 8.29
C GLN A 119 5.43 9.49 9.61
N SER A 120 5.51 8.16 9.62
CA SER A 120 5.42 7.39 10.86
C SER A 120 6.60 7.71 11.81
N MET A 121 7.81 7.86 11.28
CA MET A 121 8.98 8.30 12.05
C MET A 121 8.85 9.75 12.58
N ARG A 122 8.18 10.63 11.82
CA ARG A 122 7.84 11.98 12.27
C ARG A 122 6.73 12.01 13.32
N GLY A 123 6.08 10.88 13.61
CA GLY A 123 4.91 10.82 14.50
C GLY A 123 3.67 11.51 13.90
N LYS A 124 3.59 11.59 12.57
CA LYS A 124 2.50 12.24 11.84
C LYS A 124 1.70 11.21 11.06
N TYR A 125 0.39 11.39 11.04
CA TYR A 125 -0.50 10.59 10.20
C TYR A 125 -0.25 10.89 8.72
N LEU A 126 -0.08 9.84 7.90
CA LEU A 126 0.01 9.99 6.46
C LEU A 126 -1.39 10.08 5.85
N GLU A 127 -1.69 11.19 5.17
CA GLU A 127 -2.92 11.35 4.41
C GLU A 127 -2.72 10.93 2.95
N ILE A 128 -3.05 9.68 2.63
CA ILE A 128 -3.23 9.21 1.25
C ILE A 128 -4.71 9.38 0.89
N PRO A 129 -5.04 10.10 -0.20
CA PRO A 129 -6.40 10.21 -0.70
C PRO A 129 -7.05 8.82 -0.89
N GLY A 130 -8.29 8.65 -0.44
CA GLY A 130 -9.00 7.35 -0.48
C GLY A 130 -8.59 6.41 0.66
N VAL A 131 -7.32 6.01 0.73
CA VAL A 131 -6.85 5.02 1.73
C VAL A 131 -7.02 5.54 3.16
N SER A 132 -6.62 6.78 3.44
CA SER A 132 -6.72 7.31 4.81
C SER A 132 -8.16 7.53 5.28
N LYS A 133 -9.13 7.69 4.36
CA LYS A 133 -10.56 7.74 4.72
C LYS A 133 -11.07 6.37 5.15
N LEU A 134 -10.70 5.31 4.41
CA LEU A 134 -11.03 3.93 4.75
C LEU A 134 -10.39 3.50 6.07
N VAL A 135 -9.13 3.88 6.30
CA VAL A 135 -8.44 3.61 7.57
C VAL A 135 -9.16 4.29 8.73
N ARG A 136 -9.46 5.60 8.62
CA ARG A 136 -10.16 6.34 9.69
C ARG A 136 -11.54 5.78 10.01
N SER A 137 -12.24 5.22 9.03
CA SER A 137 -13.53 4.56 9.26
C SER A 137 -13.40 3.25 10.04
N ASN A 138 -12.28 2.53 9.88
CA ASN A 138 -12.02 1.24 10.55
C ASN A 138 -11.23 1.36 11.85
N THR A 139 -10.59 2.51 12.12
CA THR A 139 -9.83 2.76 13.35
C THR A 139 -10.57 3.60 14.39
N ARG A 140 -11.76 4.14 14.06
CA ARG A 140 -12.69 4.71 15.04
C ARG A 140 -13.18 3.62 16.01
#